data_AF-A0A920TNF6-F1
#
_entry.id   AF-A0A920TNF6-F1
#
_cell.length_a   1.000
_cell.length_b   1.000
_cell.length_c   1.000
_cell.angle_alpha   90.00
_cell.angle_beta   90.00
_cell.angle_gamma   90.00
#
_symmetry.space_group_name_H-M   'P 1'
#
loop_
_entity.id
_entity.type
_entity.pdbx_description
1 polymer ?
#
loop_
_entity_poly.entity_id
_entity_poly.type
_entity_poly.pdbx_seq_one_letter_code
_entity_poly.pdbx_strand_id
1 'polypeptide(L)'
;MITGLLKKRNKLLVFCWILFFVSCTNQNEIVGAKWSGDSDFMFVDEDEMRMHYATEISGKTAFIGGLYEVLKSQTSVVIDRLEVTQIEFETREDGVKYCRLWGTVTNSIEECYLLAYDCEPIYSD
;
A
#
# COMPACT_ATOMS: atom_id res chain seq x y z
N MET A 1 72.34 -7.42 9.82
CA MET A 1 71.37 -8.40 10.34
C MET A 1 70.02 -7.72 10.36
N ILE A 2 69.11 -8.17 9.50
CA ILE A 2 67.82 -7.55 9.18
C ILE A 2 66.76 -8.10 10.15
N THR A 3 65.66 -7.36 10.31
CA THR A 3 64.31 -7.80 10.74
C THR A 3 63.95 -7.71 12.24
N GLY A 4 63.48 -6.53 12.63
CA GLY A 4 62.59 -6.33 13.79
C GLY A 4 61.38 -5.43 13.52
N LEU A 5 61.18 -5.00 12.25
CA LEU A 5 60.15 -4.04 11.83
C LEU A 5 58.83 -4.69 11.35
N LEU A 6 58.55 -5.92 11.75
CA LEU A 6 57.34 -6.66 11.37
C LEU A 6 56.64 -7.24 12.59
N LYS A 7 56.23 -6.39 13.53
CA LYS A 7 55.28 -6.80 14.57
C LYS A 7 54.06 -5.90 14.53
N LYS A 8 52.95 -6.52 14.10
CA LYS A 8 51.56 -6.10 14.34
C LYS A 8 50.91 -5.12 13.37
N ARG A 9 51.20 -5.25 12.06
CA ARG A 9 50.40 -4.65 10.97
C ARG A 9 49.28 -5.59 10.50
N ASN A 10 48.49 -6.17 11.42
CA ASN A 10 47.48 -7.18 11.07
C ASN A 10 46.13 -7.06 11.79
N LYS A 11 45.79 -5.89 12.34
CA LYS A 11 44.45 -5.64 12.94
C LYS A 11 43.56 -4.68 12.14
N LEU A 12 44.11 -3.99 11.12
CA LEU A 12 43.35 -3.01 10.34
C LEU A 12 42.58 -3.64 9.16
N LEU A 13 42.99 -4.83 8.69
CA LEU A 13 42.38 -5.50 7.54
C LEU A 13 41.05 -6.21 7.87
N VAL A 14 40.78 -6.48 9.14
CA VAL A 14 39.54 -7.16 9.58
C VAL A 14 38.36 -6.18 9.66
N PHE A 15 38.62 -4.87 9.81
CA PHE A 15 37.56 -3.87 9.97
C PHE A 15 36.94 -3.43 8.63
N CYS A 16 37.64 -3.62 7.50
CA CYS A 16 37.10 -3.30 6.17
C CYS A 16 36.10 -4.34 5.63
N TRP A 17 36.06 -5.55 6.19
CA TRP A 17 35.19 -6.62 5.68
C TRP A 17 33.74 -6.53 6.18
N ILE A 18 33.46 -5.71 7.19
CA ILE A 18 32.12 -5.62 7.81
C ILE A 18 31.23 -4.57 7.12
N LEU A 19 31.79 -3.72 6.26
CA LEU A 19 31.07 -2.59 5.64
C LEU A 19 30.37 -2.91 4.30
N PHE A 20 30.41 -4.15 3.82
CA PHE A 20 29.91 -4.52 2.48
C PHE A 20 28.51 -5.16 2.41
N PHE A 21 27.77 -5.25 3.52
CA PHE A 21 26.42 -5.84 3.52
C PHE A 21 25.29 -4.83 3.67
N VAL A 22 25.42 -3.64 3.06
CA VAL A 22 24.22 -2.84 2.76
C VAL A 22 23.64 -3.38 1.46
N SER A 23 23.00 -4.55 1.54
CA SER A 23 22.15 -5.02 0.45
C SER A 23 20.96 -4.07 0.37
N CYS A 24 20.95 -3.18 -0.64
CA CYS A 24 19.70 -2.57 -1.09
C CYS A 24 18.81 -3.71 -1.59
N THR A 25 17.93 -4.20 -0.71
CA THR A 25 16.83 -5.04 -1.16
C THR A 25 15.95 -4.12 -1.99
N ASN A 26 15.81 -4.38 -3.28
CA ASN A 26 14.76 -3.75 -4.07
C ASN A 26 13.44 -4.27 -3.48
N GLN A 27 12.90 -3.53 -2.51
CA GLN A 27 11.52 -3.74 -2.10
C GLN A 27 10.72 -3.19 -3.28
N ASN A 28 10.13 -4.06 -4.07
CA ASN A 28 9.19 -3.61 -5.07
C ASN A 28 8.10 -2.85 -4.30
N GLU A 29 7.90 -1.59 -4.68
CA GLU A 29 6.97 -0.71 -3.99
C GLU A 29 5.55 -1.14 -4.34
N ILE A 30 4.61 -1.03 -3.40
CA ILE A 30 3.21 -1.28 -3.71
C ILE A 30 2.69 -0.07 -4.48
N VAL A 31 2.30 -0.29 -5.74
CA VAL A 31 1.76 0.76 -6.62
C VAL A 31 0.25 0.67 -6.76
N GLY A 32 -0.36 -0.43 -6.32
CA GLY A 32 -1.79 -0.64 -6.47
C GLY A 32 -2.33 -1.84 -5.70
N ALA A 33 -3.61 -2.10 -5.90
CA ALA A 33 -4.36 -3.21 -5.34
C ALA A 33 -5.29 -3.80 -6.40
N LYS A 34 -5.50 -5.11 -6.31
CA LYS A 34 -6.55 -5.84 -7.02
C LYS A 34 -7.33 -6.67 -6.02
N TRP A 35 -8.61 -6.87 -6.24
CA TRP A 35 -9.46 -7.66 -5.34
C TRP A 35 -10.49 -8.49 -6.11
N SER A 36 -10.96 -9.56 -5.50
CA SER A 36 -12.01 -10.43 -6.07
C SER A 36 -13.32 -10.36 -5.30
N GLY A 37 -13.27 -10.02 -4.01
CA GLY A 37 -14.43 -9.93 -3.13
C GLY A 37 -15.26 -8.67 -3.34
N ASP A 38 -16.19 -8.45 -2.41
CA ASP A 38 -17.04 -7.27 -2.40
C ASP A 38 -16.26 -6.03 -1.92
N SER A 39 -16.85 -4.86 -2.15
CA SER A 39 -16.34 -3.61 -1.62
C SER A 39 -17.43 -2.70 -1.08
N ASP A 40 -17.06 -1.91 -0.07
CA ASP A 40 -17.89 -0.90 0.56
C ASP A 40 -17.14 0.43 0.55
N PHE A 41 -17.87 1.54 0.45
CA PHE A 41 -17.28 2.88 0.43
C PHE A 41 -17.61 3.64 1.72
N MET A 42 -16.59 4.19 2.37
CA MET A 42 -16.73 4.92 3.62
C MET A 42 -16.30 6.38 3.44
N PHE A 43 -17.15 7.29 3.89
CA PHE A 43 -16.78 8.68 4.15
C PHE A 43 -16.40 8.85 5.63
N VAL A 44 -15.28 9.50 5.87
CA VAL A 44 -14.76 9.82 7.20
C VAL A 44 -14.82 11.33 7.37
N ASP A 45 -15.74 11.78 8.23
CA ASP A 45 -15.85 13.16 8.69
C ASP A 45 -15.58 13.22 10.22
N GLU A 46 -15.21 14.38 10.75
CA GLU A 46 -14.91 14.60 12.17
C GLU A 46 -16.11 14.30 13.07
N ASP A 47 -17.32 14.49 12.55
CA ASP A 47 -18.58 14.34 13.30
C ASP A 47 -19.35 13.05 12.97
N GLU A 48 -19.21 12.49 11.76
CA GLU A 48 -20.00 11.33 11.31
C GLU A 48 -19.24 10.39 10.35
N MET A 49 -19.30 9.07 10.61
CA MET A 49 -18.89 8.05 9.65
C MET A 49 -20.10 7.62 8.79
N ARG A 50 -20.03 7.79 7.48
CA ARG A 50 -21.11 7.41 6.54
C ARG A 50 -20.65 6.29 5.61
N MET A 51 -21.30 5.12 5.72
CA MET A 51 -20.98 3.95 4.90
C MET A 51 -22.00 3.76 3.77
N HIS A 52 -21.51 3.59 2.56
CA HIS A 52 -22.25 3.08 1.42
C HIS A 52 -21.89 1.61 1.20
N TYR A 53 -22.84 0.74 1.51
CA TYR A 53 -22.69 -0.70 1.30
C TYR A 53 -22.80 -1.07 -0.18
N ALA A 54 -22.11 -2.15 -0.56
CA ALA A 54 -22.15 -2.73 -1.90
C ALA A 54 -21.83 -1.70 -2.99
N THR A 55 -20.57 -1.28 -3.03
CA THR A 55 -20.04 -0.39 -4.05
C THR A 55 -19.07 -1.14 -4.95
N GLU A 56 -18.88 -0.62 -6.16
CA GLU A 56 -17.98 -1.21 -7.16
C GLU A 56 -17.12 -0.13 -7.80
N ILE A 57 -15.83 -0.44 -7.97
CA ILE A 57 -14.95 0.27 -8.90
C ILE A 57 -14.76 -0.63 -10.12
N SER A 58 -14.83 -0.03 -11.31
CA SER A 58 -14.66 -0.76 -12.57
C SER A 58 -13.34 -1.53 -12.59
N GLY A 59 -13.41 -2.84 -12.86
CA GLY A 59 -12.25 -3.71 -13.00
C GLY A 59 -11.62 -4.23 -11.70
N LYS A 60 -12.17 -3.89 -10.52
CA LYS A 60 -11.69 -4.34 -9.20
C LYS A 60 -10.16 -4.22 -9.02
N THR A 61 -9.61 -3.15 -9.57
CA THR A 61 -8.17 -2.85 -9.56
C THR A 61 -8.02 -1.35 -9.44
N ALA A 62 -7.11 -0.90 -8.58
CA ALA A 62 -6.79 0.50 -8.41
C ALA A 62 -5.30 0.72 -8.17
N PHE A 63 -4.82 1.91 -8.54
CA PHE A 63 -3.43 2.33 -8.41
C PHE A 63 -3.36 3.63 -7.63
N ILE A 64 -2.27 3.81 -6.89
CA ILE A 64 -1.97 5.07 -6.20
C ILE A 64 -1.83 6.18 -7.25
N GLY A 65 -2.49 7.32 -7.02
CA GLY A 65 -2.64 8.44 -7.95
C GLY A 65 -3.76 8.27 -8.99
N GLY A 66 -4.48 7.14 -8.98
CA GLY A 66 -5.61 6.91 -9.87
C GLY A 66 -6.92 7.52 -9.36
N LEU A 67 -7.75 8.01 -10.28
CA LEU A 67 -9.10 8.50 -10.00
C LEU A 67 -10.14 7.49 -10.50
N TYR A 68 -11.00 7.02 -9.60
CA TYR A 68 -11.94 5.94 -9.87
C TYR A 68 -13.36 6.36 -9.55
N GLU A 69 -14.30 6.07 -10.46
CA GLU A 69 -15.73 6.20 -10.17
C GLU A 69 -16.17 5.07 -9.24
N VAL A 70 -16.77 5.43 -8.12
CA VAL A 70 -17.39 4.52 -7.15
C VAL A 70 -18.86 4.40 -7.52
N LEU A 71 -19.26 3.21 -7.96
CA LEU A 71 -20.60 2.90 -8.41
C LEU A 71 -21.39 2.21 -7.30
N LYS A 72 -22.72 2.39 -7.30
CA LYS A 72 -23.59 1.48 -6.58
C LYS A 72 -23.57 0.11 -7.27
N SER A 73 -23.33 -0.95 -6.52
CA SER A 73 -23.14 -2.31 -7.06
C SER A 73 -24.25 -2.73 -8.02
N GLN A 74 -23.85 -3.40 -9.11
CA GLN A 74 -24.73 -3.87 -10.19
C GLN A 74 -25.55 -2.75 -10.88
N THR A 75 -25.13 -1.49 -10.75
CA THR A 75 -25.76 -0.36 -11.42
C THR A 75 -24.73 0.55 -12.09
N SER A 76 -25.20 1.45 -12.94
CA SER A 76 -24.37 2.52 -13.53
C SER A 76 -24.46 3.83 -12.75
N VAL A 77 -24.98 3.81 -11.53
CA VAL A 77 -25.15 5.01 -10.71
C VAL A 77 -23.82 5.30 -10.00
N VAL A 78 -23.21 6.43 -10.35
CA VAL A 78 -22.01 6.95 -9.66
C VAL A 78 -22.45 7.55 -8.33
N ILE A 79 -21.85 7.05 -7.24
CA ILE A 79 -22.00 7.58 -5.89
C ILE A 79 -21.01 8.72 -5.69
N ASP A 80 -19.73 8.46 -6.03
CA ASP A 80 -18.65 9.44 -5.91
C ASP A 80 -17.45 9.05 -6.78
N ARG A 81 -16.34 9.77 -6.64
CA ARG A 81 -15.04 9.49 -7.25
C ARG A 81 -13.96 9.51 -6.18
N LEU A 82 -13.17 8.44 -6.15
CA LEU A 82 -12.05 8.24 -5.23
C LEU A 82 -10.74 8.50 -5.95
N GLU A 83 -9.98 9.49 -5.50
CA GLU A 83 -8.56 9.64 -5.86
C GLU A 83 -7.70 8.87 -4.84
N VAL A 84 -7.10 7.76 -5.25
CA VAL A 84 -6.36 6.88 -4.33
C VAL A 84 -5.02 7.49 -3.98
N THR A 85 -4.77 7.77 -2.72
CA THR A 85 -3.51 8.35 -2.23
C THR A 85 -2.67 7.32 -1.46
N GLN A 86 -3.31 6.33 -0.85
CA GLN A 86 -2.66 5.30 -0.05
C GLN A 86 -3.45 4.00 -0.08
N ILE A 87 -2.77 2.87 0.11
CA ILE A 87 -3.41 1.56 0.26
C ILE A 87 -2.86 0.87 1.50
N GLU A 88 -3.76 0.44 2.38
CA GLU A 88 -3.44 -0.37 3.56
C GLU A 88 -3.91 -1.80 3.33
N PHE A 89 -3.07 -2.78 3.67
CA PHE A 89 -3.40 -4.19 3.59
C PHE A 89 -3.42 -4.80 4.99
N GLU A 90 -4.48 -5.53 5.29
CA GLU A 90 -4.66 -6.16 6.59
C GLU A 90 -5.25 -7.57 6.43
N THR A 91 -5.20 -8.34 7.51
CA THR A 91 -5.83 -9.65 7.60
C THR A 91 -6.62 -9.71 8.89
N ARG A 92 -7.91 -9.99 8.77
CA ARG A 92 -8.82 -10.16 9.91
C ARG A 92 -8.42 -11.39 10.73
N GLU A 93 -8.90 -11.46 11.97
CA GLU A 93 -8.67 -12.61 12.86
C GLU A 93 -9.17 -13.95 12.27
N ASP A 94 -10.17 -13.90 11.40
CA ASP A 94 -10.72 -15.06 10.68
C ASP A 94 -9.91 -15.45 9.42
N GLY A 95 -8.80 -14.75 9.14
CA GLY A 95 -7.91 -15.01 8.01
C GLY A 95 -8.33 -14.34 6.69
N VAL A 96 -9.44 -13.61 6.66
CA VAL A 96 -9.88 -12.87 5.46
C VAL A 96 -8.97 -11.66 5.24
N LYS A 97 -8.36 -11.60 4.06
CA LYS A 97 -7.54 -10.46 3.62
C LYS A 97 -8.44 -9.33 3.14
N TYR A 98 -8.08 -8.11 3.46
CA TYR A 98 -8.73 -6.93 2.93
C TYR A 98 -7.73 -5.80 2.72
N CYS A 99 -8.12 -4.82 1.93
CA CYS A 99 -7.40 -3.57 1.83
C CYS A 99 -8.33 -2.36 1.98
N ARG A 100 -7.78 -1.27 2.50
CA ARG A 100 -8.40 0.06 2.46
C ARG A 100 -7.67 0.90 1.43
N LEU A 101 -8.39 1.34 0.41
CA LEU A 101 -7.88 2.28 -0.57
C LEU A 101 -8.29 3.67 -0.09
N TRP A 102 -7.36 4.35 0.56
CA TRP A 102 -7.57 5.69 1.11
C TRP A 102 -7.43 6.75 0.04
N GLY A 103 -8.17 7.83 0.21
CA GLY A 103 -8.15 8.93 -0.72
C GLY A 103 -9.07 10.07 -0.31
N THR A 104 -9.31 10.96 -1.25
CA THR A 104 -10.27 12.04 -1.12
C THR A 104 -11.36 11.90 -2.17
N VAL A 105 -12.54 12.41 -1.83
CA VAL A 105 -13.63 12.57 -2.80
C VAL A 105 -13.49 13.86 -3.58
N THR A 106 -14.06 13.89 -4.79
CA THR A 106 -13.96 15.08 -5.64
C THR A 106 -14.73 16.24 -5.02
N ASN A 107 -14.02 17.34 -4.71
CA ASN A 107 -14.53 18.58 -4.09
C ASN A 107 -14.78 18.56 -2.56
N SER A 108 -14.23 17.60 -1.82
CA SER A 108 -14.18 17.70 -0.35
C SER A 108 -12.77 17.47 0.18
N ILE A 109 -12.51 18.01 1.38
CA ILE A 109 -11.35 17.65 2.21
C ILE A 109 -11.61 16.39 3.03
N GLU A 110 -12.84 15.86 2.98
CA GLU A 110 -13.24 14.62 3.65
C GLU A 110 -12.37 13.45 3.14
N GLU A 111 -11.74 12.77 4.09
CA GLU A 111 -11.07 11.51 3.81
C GLU A 111 -12.13 10.43 3.56
N CYS A 112 -11.82 9.55 2.62
CA CYS A 112 -12.66 8.42 2.32
C CYS A 112 -11.80 7.19 2.06
N TYR A 113 -12.42 6.03 2.17
CA TYR A 113 -11.76 4.81 1.71
C TYR A 113 -12.74 3.83 1.10
N LEU A 114 -12.25 3.08 0.11
CA LEU A 114 -12.88 1.86 -0.33
C LEU A 114 -12.33 0.69 0.50
N LEU A 115 -13.21 0.00 1.21
CA LEU A 115 -12.89 -1.28 1.86
C LEU A 115 -13.12 -2.40 0.85
N ALA A 116 -12.09 -3.15 0.49
CA ALA A 116 -12.19 -4.25 -0.48
C ALA A 116 -11.70 -5.58 0.10
N TYR A 117 -12.48 -6.64 -0.10
CA TYR A 117 -12.18 -7.98 0.40
C TYR A 117 -11.45 -8.86 -0.63
N ASP A 118 -10.69 -9.85 -0.13
CA ASP A 118 -9.85 -10.72 -0.95
C ASP A 118 -8.85 -9.91 -1.80
N CYS A 119 -8.21 -8.95 -1.14
CA CYS A 119 -7.34 -7.97 -1.79
C CYS A 119 -5.87 -8.40 -1.79
N GLU A 120 -5.17 -8.12 -2.89
CA GLU A 120 -3.75 -8.40 -3.10
C GLU A 120 -3.00 -7.16 -3.60
N PRO A 121 -1.75 -6.93 -3.13
CA PRO A 121 -0.94 -5.82 -3.60
C PRO A 121 -0.47 -6.03 -5.04
N ILE A 122 -0.38 -4.93 -5.79
CA ILE A 122 0.30 -4.83 -7.07
C ILE A 122 1.61 -4.10 -6.82
N TYR A 123 2.70 -4.72 -7.22
CA TYR A 123 4.05 -4.20 -7.02
C TYR A 123 4.57 -3.53 -8.29
N SER A 124 5.45 -2.54 -8.13
CA SER A 124 6.23 -1.98 -9.24
C SER A 124 7.09 -3.07 -9.89
N ASP A 125 7.21 -3.01 -11.23
CA ASP A 125 8.13 -3.87 -12.00
C ASP A 125 9.61 -3.60 -11.67
#